data_AF-A0A6A5FMX9-F1
#
_entry.id   AF-A0A6A5FMX9-F1
#
_cell.length_a   1.000
_cell.length_b   1.000
_cell.length_c   1.000
_cell.angle_alpha   90.00
_cell.angle_beta   90.00
_cell.angle_gamma   90.00
#
_symmetry.space_group_name_H-M   'P 1'
#
loop_
_entity.id
_entity.type
_entity.pdbx_description
1 polymer ?
#
loop_
_entity_poly.entity_id
_entity_poly.type
_entity_poly.pdbx_seq_one_letter_code
_entity_poly.pdbx_strand_id
1 'polypeptide(L)'
;MKKEDLFNTLEDLKEDEFELFKWYLQQQDILEGYQSIKVSKLENAERQDTVDVMVKTYHLHGALKVTKKVLEKINRNDLVQSLPDTSSGPEVDASGVEDTKGIVQ
;
A
#
# COMPACT_ATOMS: atom_id res chain seq x y z
N MET A 1 -3.08 -0.18 -13.84
CA MET A 1 -3.84 0.42 -12.72
C MET A 1 -3.51 1.89 -12.61
N LYS A 2 -4.46 2.71 -12.17
CA LYS A 2 -4.35 4.15 -11.91
C LYS A 2 -4.84 4.46 -10.49
N LYS A 3 -4.65 5.71 -10.07
CA LYS A 3 -5.09 6.20 -8.75
C LYS A 3 -6.61 6.10 -8.60
N GLU A 4 -7.34 6.39 -9.66
CA GLU A 4 -8.80 6.33 -9.71
C GLU A 4 -9.34 4.90 -9.48
N ASP A 5 -8.60 3.87 -9.88
CA ASP A 5 -9.00 2.47 -9.67
C ASP A 5 -9.00 2.12 -8.16
N LEU A 6 -8.03 2.66 -7.40
CA LEU A 6 -8.01 2.51 -5.93
C LEU A 6 -9.16 3.27 -5.28
N PHE A 7 -9.43 4.49 -5.76
CA PHE A 7 -10.55 5.29 -5.26
C PHE A 7 -11.88 4.58 -5.44
N ASN A 8 -12.17 4.07 -6.65
CA ASN A 8 -13.38 3.31 -6.91
C ASN A 8 -13.51 2.07 -6.01
N THR A 9 -12.39 1.42 -5.71
CA THR A 9 -12.39 0.28 -4.78
C THR A 9 -12.76 0.70 -3.34
N LEU A 10 -12.31 1.87 -2.88
CA LEU A 10 -12.67 2.37 -1.56
C LEU A 10 -14.11 2.91 -1.50
N GLU A 11 -14.67 3.38 -2.62
CA GLU A 11 -16.09 3.74 -2.74
C GLU A 11 -17.02 2.53 -2.52
N ASP A 12 -16.58 1.32 -2.92
CA ASP A 12 -17.33 0.09 -2.70
C ASP A 12 -17.27 -0.42 -1.24
N LEU A 13 -16.50 0.23 -0.36
CA LEU A 13 -16.48 -0.05 1.08
C LEU A 13 -17.61 0.70 1.79
N LYS A 14 -18.32 0.01 2.67
CA LYS A 14 -19.21 0.66 3.64
C LYS A 14 -18.41 1.54 4.59
N GLU A 15 -19.10 2.42 5.31
CA GLU A 15 -18.43 3.37 6.19
C GLU A 15 -17.64 2.70 7.32
N ASP A 16 -18.21 1.66 7.95
CA ASP A 16 -17.54 0.87 8.98
C ASP A 16 -16.35 0.07 8.43
N GLU A 17 -16.48 -0.49 7.23
CA GLU A 17 -15.38 -1.15 6.52
C GLU A 17 -14.25 -0.18 6.17
N PHE A 18 -14.59 1.04 5.78
CA PHE A 18 -13.62 2.09 5.45
C PHE A 18 -12.90 2.63 6.71
N GLU A 19 -13.59 2.79 7.83
CA GLU A 19 -12.94 3.11 9.10
C GLU A 19 -11.97 2.01 9.54
N LEU A 20 -12.36 0.74 9.38
CA LEU A 20 -11.48 -0.39 9.66
C LEU A 20 -10.28 -0.43 8.70
N PHE A 21 -10.49 -0.10 7.42
CA PHE A 21 -9.43 0.03 6.43
C PHE A 21 -8.39 1.07 6.87
N LYS A 22 -8.83 2.27 7.27
CA LYS A 22 -7.94 3.33 7.81
C LYS A 22 -7.22 2.87 9.08
N TRP A 23 -7.88 2.12 9.95
CA TRP A 23 -7.25 1.58 11.16
C TRP A 23 -6.11 0.61 10.83
N TYR A 24 -6.30 -0.29 9.85
CA TYR A 24 -5.28 -1.24 9.43
C TYR A 24 -4.08 -0.58 8.73
N LEU A 25 -4.27 0.53 8.02
CA LEU A 25 -3.16 1.31 7.45
C LEU A 25 -2.19 1.86 8.51
N GLN A 26 -2.60 1.89 9.78
CA GLN A 26 -1.78 2.35 10.90
C GLN A 26 -0.98 1.20 11.55
N GLN A 27 -1.26 -0.06 11.20
CA GLN A 27 -0.68 -1.24 11.84
C GLN A 27 0.55 -1.74 11.06
N GLN A 28 1.74 -1.42 11.54
CA GLN A 28 3.00 -1.76 10.85
C GLN A 28 3.16 -3.27 10.59
N ASP A 29 2.76 -4.11 11.56
CA ASP A 29 2.97 -5.57 11.50
C ASP A 29 2.14 -6.25 10.39
N ILE A 30 1.12 -5.57 9.88
CA ILE A 30 0.17 -6.11 8.89
C ILE A 30 0.61 -5.78 7.47
N LEU A 31 1.41 -4.73 7.30
CA LEU A 31 1.76 -4.19 5.99
C LEU A 31 3.04 -4.80 5.40
N GLU A 32 3.53 -5.93 5.90
CA GLU A 32 4.58 -6.77 5.28
C GLU A 32 5.79 -6.01 4.73
N GLY A 33 6.37 -5.12 5.55
CA GLY A 33 7.55 -4.33 5.19
C GLY A 33 7.25 -2.93 4.66
N TYR A 34 5.98 -2.59 4.42
CA TYR A 34 5.57 -1.20 4.21
C TYR A 34 5.47 -0.45 5.55
N GLN A 35 5.91 0.82 5.55
CA GLN A 35 5.78 1.72 6.70
C GLN A 35 4.30 1.97 7.03
N SER A 36 3.92 2.09 8.30
CA SER A 36 2.54 2.47 8.64
C SER A 36 2.26 3.95 8.32
N ILE A 37 0.99 4.26 8.06
CA ILE A 37 0.54 5.66 7.93
C ILE A 37 0.15 6.17 9.32
N LYS A 38 0.63 7.38 9.66
CA LYS A 38 0.31 8.03 10.93
C LYS A 38 -1.18 8.32 11.06
N VAL A 39 -1.72 8.10 12.26
CA VAL A 39 -3.12 8.41 12.65
C VAL A 39 -3.54 9.80 12.18
N SER A 40 -2.72 10.82 12.44
CA SER A 40 -3.03 12.22 12.11
C SER A 40 -3.19 12.51 10.61
N LYS A 41 -2.78 11.59 9.72
CA LYS A 41 -2.99 11.72 8.27
C LYS A 41 -4.29 11.06 7.80
N LEU A 42 -4.88 10.20 8.63
CA LEU A 42 -6.09 9.43 8.33
C LEU A 42 -7.29 9.88 9.17
N GLU A 43 -7.04 10.61 10.25
CA GLU A 43 -8.07 11.25 11.06
C GLU A 43 -8.93 12.18 10.19
N ASN A 44 -10.22 11.87 10.11
CA ASN A 44 -11.21 12.53 9.24
C ASN A 44 -10.90 12.49 7.72
N ALA A 45 -9.93 11.68 7.29
CA ALA A 45 -9.63 11.55 5.87
C ALA A 45 -10.78 10.85 5.13
N GLU A 46 -11.22 11.46 4.04
CA GLU A 46 -12.16 10.84 3.11
C GLU A 46 -11.46 9.80 2.23
N ARG A 47 -12.23 9.07 1.42
CA ARG A 47 -11.72 8.02 0.52
C ARG A 47 -10.67 8.56 -0.44
N GLN A 48 -10.91 9.74 -1.02
CA GLN A 48 -9.95 10.39 -1.92
C GLN A 48 -8.65 10.76 -1.20
N ASP A 49 -8.74 11.41 -0.03
CA ASP A 49 -7.55 11.79 0.77
C ASP A 49 -6.73 10.57 1.16
N THR A 50 -7.40 9.47 1.52
CA THR A 50 -6.76 8.21 1.89
C THR A 50 -5.96 7.64 0.71
N VAL A 51 -6.54 7.62 -0.50
CA VAL A 51 -5.83 7.20 -1.71
C VAL A 51 -4.62 8.09 -1.99
N ASP A 52 -4.74 9.41 -1.84
CA ASP A 52 -3.64 10.36 -2.01
C ASP A 52 -2.49 10.07 -1.05
N VAL A 53 -2.80 9.84 0.23
CA VAL A 53 -1.83 9.49 1.26
C VAL A 53 -1.17 8.15 0.95
N MET A 54 -1.92 7.13 0.53
CA MET A 54 -1.38 5.82 0.18
C MET A 54 -0.43 5.90 -1.02
N VAL A 55 -0.84 6.54 -2.11
CA VAL A 55 -0.02 6.68 -3.31
C VAL A 55 1.23 7.52 -3.04
N LYS A 56 1.13 8.55 -2.21
CA LYS A 56 2.29 9.35 -1.79
C LYS A 56 3.27 8.56 -0.91
N THR A 57 2.78 7.64 -0.11
CA THR A 57 3.60 6.88 0.86
C THR A 57 4.22 5.63 0.24
N TYR A 58 3.51 4.94 -0.64
CA TYR A 58 3.89 3.62 -1.15
C TYR A 58 4.14 3.57 -2.66
N HIS A 59 3.95 4.70 -3.35
CA HIS A 59 3.78 4.74 -4.81
C HIS A 59 2.58 3.91 -5.27
N LEU A 60 2.20 4.04 -6.54
CA LEU A 60 0.96 3.42 -7.02
C LEU A 60 0.97 1.88 -6.89
N HIS A 61 2.11 1.24 -7.18
CA HIS A 61 2.25 -0.21 -7.09
C HIS A 61 2.22 -0.71 -5.63
N GLY A 62 2.92 -0.03 -4.72
CA GLY A 62 2.88 -0.38 -3.31
C GLY A 62 1.52 -0.10 -2.69
N ALA A 63 0.85 0.98 -3.07
CA ALA A 63 -0.51 1.30 -2.64
C ALA A 63 -1.49 0.20 -3.04
N LEU A 64 -1.39 -0.33 -4.27
CA LEU A 64 -2.18 -1.50 -4.69
C LEU A 64 -1.91 -2.73 -3.81
N LYS A 65 -0.63 -3.07 -3.57
CA LYS A 65 -0.27 -4.21 -2.70
C LYS A 65 -0.85 -4.05 -1.29
N VAL A 66 -0.71 -2.87 -0.70
CA VAL A 66 -1.26 -2.54 0.63
C VAL A 66 -2.79 -2.59 0.63
N THR A 67 -3.46 -2.02 -0.38
CA THR A 67 -4.93 -2.07 -0.50
C THR A 67 -5.42 -3.51 -0.51
N LYS A 68 -4.85 -4.39 -1.34
CA LYS A 68 -5.21 -5.82 -1.36
C LYS A 68 -5.07 -6.44 0.02
N LYS A 69 -3.96 -6.20 0.70
CA LYS A 69 -3.70 -6.74 2.03
C LYS A 69 -4.73 -6.32 3.07
N VAL A 70 -5.07 -5.04 3.09
CA VAL A 70 -6.06 -4.52 4.04
C VAL A 70 -7.46 -5.03 3.71
N LEU A 71 -7.83 -5.12 2.43
CA LEU A 71 -9.10 -5.71 1.99
C LEU A 71 -9.26 -7.17 2.45
N GLU A 72 -8.20 -7.98 2.37
CA GLU A 72 -8.18 -9.33 2.92
C GLU A 72 -8.42 -9.33 4.44
N LYS A 73 -7.82 -8.40 5.18
CA LYS A 73 -7.96 -8.28 6.65
C LYS A 73 -9.36 -7.87 7.09
N ILE A 74 -10.05 -7.06 6.29
CA ILE A 74 -11.46 -6.68 6.53
C ILE A 74 -12.45 -7.62 5.84
N ASN A 75 -11.97 -8.75 5.30
CA ASN A 75 -12.77 -9.80 4.70
C ASN A 75 -13.56 -9.39 3.43
N ARG A 76 -13.14 -8.30 2.75
CA ARG A 76 -13.66 -7.85 1.44
C ARG A 76 -12.92 -8.51 0.27
N ASN A 77 -12.89 -9.84 0.30
CA ASN A 77 -12.20 -10.66 -0.70
C ASN A 77 -12.84 -10.53 -2.10
N ASP A 78 -14.12 -10.14 -2.17
CA ASP A 78 -14.81 -9.79 -3.41
C ASP A 78 -14.08 -8.65 -4.16
N LEU A 79 -13.62 -7.63 -3.44
CA LEU A 79 -12.87 -6.52 -4.01
C LEU A 79 -11.40 -6.88 -4.31
N VAL A 80 -10.80 -7.78 -3.54
CA VAL A 80 -9.43 -8.25 -3.83
C VAL A 80 -9.35 -8.90 -5.21
N GLN A 81 -10.38 -9.66 -5.59
CA GLN A 81 -10.44 -10.36 -6.89
C GLN A 81 -10.74 -9.42 -8.07
N SER A 82 -11.33 -8.24 -7.83
CA SER A 82 -11.54 -7.25 -8.88
C SER A 82 -10.29 -6.42 -9.20
N LEU A 83 -9.29 -6.47 -8.31
CA LEU A 83 -8.03 -5.74 -8.45
C LEU A 83 -6.98 -6.52 -9.26
N PRO A 84 -6.21 -5.85 -10.13
CA PRO A 84 -5.23 -6.52 -10.99
C PRO A 84 -4.14 -7.22 -10.19
N ASP A 85 -3.68 -8.37 -10.69
CA ASP A 85 -2.62 -9.14 -10.04
C ASP A 85 -1.32 -8.36 -9.94
N THR A 86 -0.65 -8.51 -8.80
CA THR A 86 0.65 -7.92 -8.52
C THR A 86 1.80 -8.90 -8.80
N SER A 87 1.52 -10.06 -9.43
CA SER A 87 2.45 -11.18 -9.60
C SER A 87 3.45 -11.04 -10.76
N SER A 88 3.64 -9.85 -11.33
CA SER A 88 4.55 -9.64 -12.46
C SER A 88 5.52 -8.47 -12.25
N GLY A 89 6.80 -8.79 -12.00
CA GLY A 89 7.95 -7.88 -12.10
C GLY A 89 9.02 -8.07 -11.00
N PRO A 90 10.31 -8.19 -11.34
CA PRO A 90 11.35 -8.58 -10.39
C PRO A 90 11.67 -7.44 -9.41
N GLU A 91 11.67 -7.76 -8.11
CA GLU A 91 12.29 -6.96 -7.07
C GLU A 91 13.82 -7.06 -7.23
N VAL A 92 14.38 -6.30 -8.17
CA VAL A 92 15.83 -6.06 -8.24
C VAL A 92 16.15 -4.77 -7.52
N ASP A 93 16.39 -4.90 -6.21
CA ASP A 93 17.17 -3.90 -5.48
C ASP A 93 18.61 -3.95 -6.01
N ALA A 94 18.90 -3.03 -6.93
CA ALA A 94 20.27 -2.69 -7.28
C ALA A 94 20.90 -1.92 -6.11
N SER A 95 21.57 -2.63 -5.21
CA SER A 95 22.66 -2.04 -4.43
C SER A 95 23.98 -2.55 -4.99
N GLY A 96 24.66 -1.68 -5.74
CA GLY A 96 26.03 -1.88 -6.14
C GLY A 96 26.92 -1.90 -4.90
N VAL A 97 27.58 -3.02 -4.67
CA VAL A 97 28.77 -3.07 -3.81
C VAL A 97 29.96 -2.95 -4.74
N GLU A 98 30.39 -1.71 -4.99
CA GLU A 98 31.76 -1.47 -5.43
C GLU A 98 32.67 -1.60 -4.21
N ASP A 99 33.34 -2.74 -4.09
CA ASP A 99 34.50 -2.86 -3.22
C ASP A 99 35.43 -3.96 -3.73
N THR A 100 36.41 -3.60 -4.56
CA THR A 100 37.72 -4.27 -4.50
C THR A 100 38.87 -3.28 -4.68
N LYS A 101 39.32 -2.79 -3.52
CA LYS A 101 40.71 -2.87 -3.05
C LYS A 101 41.78 -2.16 -3.90
N GLY A 102 42.15 -0.97 -3.44
CA GLY A 102 43.48 -0.41 -3.67
C GLY A 102 44.56 -1.37 -3.17
N ILE A 103 45.50 -1.70 -4.05
CA ILE A 103 46.79 -2.26 -3.67
C ILE A 103 47.73 -1.08 -3.41
N VAL A 104 48.30 -1.09 -2.21
CA VAL A 104 49.26 -0.13 -1.68
C VAL A 104 50.68 -0.37 -2.20
N GLN A 105 51.42 0.74 -2.28
CA GLN A 105 52.88 0.95 -2.23
C GLN A 105 53.79 0.19 -3.21
#